data_AF-A0A0A2HYS5-F1
#
_entry.id   AF-A0A0A2HYS5-F1
#
_cell.length_a   1.000
_cell.length_b   1.000
_cell.length_c   1.000
_cell.angle_alpha   90.00
_cell.angle_beta   90.00
_cell.angle_gamma   90.00
#
_symmetry.space_group_name_H-M   'P 1'
#
loop_
_entity.id
_entity.type
_entity.pdbx_description
1 polymer ?
#
loop_
_entity_poly.entity_id
_entity_poly.type
_entity_poly.pdbx_seq_one_letter_code
_entity_poly.pdbx_strand_id
1 'polypeptide(L)'
;MIHLRQLTIKESLALANEGALERSELAEYAGEYSSLFVFTVGKFQSASTEVTFPELKEKYGFAPPQSFLILSTQGKNALDTLCGFAEGENNA
;
A
#
# COMPACT_ATOMS: atom_id res chain seq x y z
N MET A 1 -11.93 -2.32 -2.38
CA MET A 1 -11.92 -1.19 -3.33
C MET A 1 -10.92 -0.13 -2.89
N ILE A 2 -10.07 0.33 -3.83
CA ILE A 2 -9.11 1.42 -3.63
C ILE A 2 -9.60 2.61 -4.45
N HIS A 3 -9.66 3.80 -3.85
CA HIS A 3 -10.00 5.03 -4.55
C HIS A 3 -8.79 5.95 -4.67
N LEU A 4 -8.43 6.29 -5.90
CA LEU A 4 -7.38 7.26 -6.20
C LEU A 4 -7.99 8.63 -6.47
N ARG A 5 -7.49 9.65 -5.78
CA ARG A 5 -7.84 11.05 -5.99
C ARG A 5 -6.57 11.89 -6.08
N GLN A 6 -6.56 12.91 -6.93
CA GLN A 6 -5.57 13.97 -6.86
C GLN A 6 -6.15 15.11 -6.03
N LEU A 7 -5.50 15.46 -4.93
CA LEU A 7 -5.98 16.46 -3.97
C LEU A 7 -4.95 17.58 -3.82
N THR A 8 -5.42 18.78 -3.55
CA THR A 8 -4.54 19.89 -3.14
C THR A 8 -3.80 19.54 -1.85
N ILE A 9 -2.74 20.27 -1.54
CA ILE A 9 -2.02 20.08 -0.26
C ILE A 9 -2.95 20.33 0.93
N LYS A 10 -3.80 21.36 0.86
CA LYS A 10 -4.77 21.67 1.93
C LYS A 10 -5.74 20.50 2.18
N GLU A 11 -6.26 19.91 1.13
CA GLU A 11 -7.17 18.75 1.23
C GLU A 11 -6.44 17.51 1.75
N SER A 12 -5.21 17.27 1.29
CA SER A 12 -4.39 16.14 1.73
C SER A 12 -4.05 16.25 3.23
N LEU A 13 -3.68 17.45 3.70
CA LEU A 13 -3.40 17.71 5.12
C LEU A 13 -4.63 17.56 6.02
N ALA A 14 -5.84 17.66 5.47
CA ALA A 14 -7.07 17.40 6.23
C ALA A 14 -7.29 15.89 6.47
N LEU A 15 -6.67 15.03 5.65
CA LEU A 15 -6.77 13.57 5.73
C LEU A 15 -5.59 12.92 6.48
N ALA A 16 -4.62 13.69 6.99
CA ALA A 16 -3.40 13.16 7.59
C ALA A 16 -3.67 12.12 8.69
N ASN A 17 -4.63 12.41 9.58
CA ASN A 17 -5.02 11.52 10.67
C ASN A 17 -5.65 10.20 10.17
N GLU A 18 -6.31 10.20 9.01
CA GLU A 18 -6.85 8.97 8.39
C GLU A 18 -5.72 8.08 7.85
N GLY A 19 -4.59 8.67 7.45
CA GLY A 19 -3.39 7.97 6.98
C GLY A 19 -2.40 7.60 8.09
N ALA A 20 -2.76 7.81 9.37
CA ALA A 20 -1.87 7.62 10.51
C ALA A 20 -0.53 8.38 10.41
N LEU A 21 -0.55 9.56 9.80
CA LEU A 21 0.59 10.48 9.69
C LEU A 21 0.32 11.76 10.47
N GLU A 22 1.36 12.35 11.05
CA GLU A 22 1.24 13.71 11.55
C GLU A 22 1.11 14.71 10.40
N ARG A 23 0.42 15.82 10.65
CA ARG A 23 0.26 16.87 9.63
C ARG A 23 1.60 17.49 9.23
N SER A 24 2.55 17.59 10.15
CA SER A 24 3.93 18.04 9.93
C SER A 24 4.67 17.11 8.98
N GLU A 25 4.62 15.80 9.23
CA GLU A 25 5.27 14.78 8.39
C GLU A 25 4.70 14.79 6.96
N LEU A 26 3.37 14.89 6.83
CA LEU A 26 2.74 14.98 5.51
C LEU A 26 3.08 16.29 4.78
N ALA A 27 3.23 17.40 5.52
CA ALA A 27 3.64 18.67 4.93
C ALA A 27 5.10 18.63 4.45
N GLU A 28 5.99 18.01 5.21
CA GLU A 28 7.39 17.79 4.82
C GLU A 28 7.48 16.91 3.58
N TYR A 29 6.73 15.80 3.56
CA TYR A 29 6.63 14.94 2.38
C TYR A 29 6.10 15.67 1.14
N ALA A 30 5.10 16.55 1.32
CA ALA A 30 4.55 17.33 0.22
C ALA A 30 5.56 18.31 -0.39
N GLY A 31 6.50 18.84 0.41
CA GLY A 31 7.51 19.79 -0.04
C GLY A 31 6.92 20.91 -0.92
N GLU A 32 7.41 21.02 -2.15
CA GLU A 32 7.01 22.04 -3.13
C GLU A 32 5.89 21.57 -4.09
N TYR A 33 5.29 20.39 -3.86
CA TYR A 33 4.20 19.90 -4.72
C TYR A 33 2.94 20.75 -4.55
N SER A 34 2.22 20.95 -5.66
CA SER A 34 0.92 21.65 -5.66
C SER A 34 -0.25 20.74 -5.28
N SER A 35 -0.07 19.43 -5.43
CA SER A 35 -1.07 18.40 -5.18
C SER A 35 -0.43 17.04 -4.90
N LEU A 36 -1.16 16.16 -4.24
CA LEU A 36 -0.76 14.78 -3.97
C LEU A 36 -1.79 13.80 -4.55
N PHE A 37 -1.31 12.62 -4.92
CA PHE A 37 -2.16 11.47 -5.19
C PHE A 37 -2.48 10.75 -3.89
N VAL A 38 -3.75 10.69 -3.52
CA VAL A 38 -4.25 10.08 -2.29
C VAL A 38 -5.01 8.81 -2.64
N PHE A 39 -4.54 7.70 -2.07
CA PHE A 39 -5.19 6.39 -2.14
C PHE A 39 -5.98 6.16 -0.85
N THR A 40 -7.29 6.03 -0.96
CA THR A 40 -8.13 5.57 0.16
C THR A 40 -8.29 4.06 0.05
N VAL A 41 -7.76 3.33 1.03
CA VAL A 41 -7.89 1.88 1.14
C VAL A 41 -9.15 1.57 1.94
N GLY A 42 -10.09 0.83 1.34
CA GLY A 42 -11.30 0.38 2.01
C GLY A 42 -11.03 -0.79 2.97
N LYS A 43 -11.86 -1.83 2.88
CA LYS A 43 -11.60 -3.08 3.62
C LYS A 43 -10.26 -3.67 3.19
N PHE A 44 -9.45 -4.05 4.16
CA PHE A 44 -8.21 -4.79 3.96
C PHE A 44 -8.27 -6.10 4.75
N GLN A 45 -7.45 -7.06 4.34
CA GLN A 45 -7.26 -8.32 5.03
C GLN A 45 -5.83 -8.36 5.55
N SER A 46 -5.66 -8.75 6.81
CA SER A 46 -4.35 -9.04 7.38
C SER A 46 -3.88 -10.43 6.95
N ALA A 47 -2.59 -10.57 6.68
CA ALA A 47 -1.97 -11.88 6.50
C ALA A 47 -2.11 -12.70 7.79
N SER A 48 -2.35 -14.01 7.68
CA SER A 48 -2.34 -14.92 8.84
C SER A 48 -0.94 -15.41 9.17
N THR A 49 -0.03 -15.32 8.22
CA THR A 49 1.36 -15.78 8.33
C THR A 49 2.28 -14.60 8.05
N GLU A 50 3.16 -14.28 9.02
CA GLU A 50 4.21 -13.29 8.82
C GLU A 50 5.28 -13.86 7.87
N VAL A 51 5.70 -13.05 6.90
CA VAL A 51 6.75 -13.40 5.96
C VAL A 51 7.85 -12.36 6.04
N THR A 52 9.08 -12.81 6.25
CA THR A 52 10.23 -11.93 6.43
C THR A 52 10.79 -11.46 5.09
N PHE A 53 11.50 -10.32 5.11
CA PHE A 53 12.16 -9.80 3.92
C PHE A 53 13.19 -10.77 3.29
N PRO A 54 14.08 -11.46 4.06
CA PRO A 54 14.98 -12.46 3.49
C PRO A 54 14.24 -13.57 2.72
N GLU A 55 13.12 -14.06 3.25
CA GLU A 55 12.32 -15.09 2.59
C GLU A 55 11.73 -14.61 1.26
N LEU A 56 11.22 -13.38 1.22
CA LEU A 56 10.71 -12.77 -0.02
C LEU A 56 11.83 -12.60 -1.05
N LYS A 57 13.01 -12.16 -0.61
CA LYS A 57 14.17 -11.94 -1.47
C LYS A 57 14.69 -13.25 -2.07
N GLU A 58 14.84 -14.29 -1.25
CA GLU A 58 15.39 -15.58 -1.69
C GLU A 58 14.42 -16.36 -2.58
N LYS A 59 13.12 -16.39 -2.23
CA LYS A 59 12.13 -17.18 -2.99
C LYS A 59 11.67 -16.50 -4.29
N TYR A 60 11.59 -15.16 -4.29
CA TYR A 60 10.95 -14.43 -5.39
C TYR A 60 11.82 -13.32 -5.99
N GLY A 61 13.06 -13.14 -5.52
CA GLY A 61 13.91 -12.03 -5.95
C GLY A 61 13.32 -10.67 -5.58
N PHE A 62 12.48 -10.62 -4.53
CA PHE A 62 11.79 -9.39 -4.14
C PHE A 62 12.79 -8.31 -3.73
N ALA A 63 12.57 -7.11 -4.24
CA ALA A 63 13.22 -5.88 -3.79
C ALA A 63 12.13 -4.83 -3.51
N PRO A 64 12.24 -4.03 -2.42
CA PRO A 64 11.25 -3.02 -2.11
C PRO A 64 11.18 -1.97 -3.24
N PRO A 65 10.00 -1.75 -3.86
CA PRO A 65 9.88 -0.73 -4.90
C PRO A 65 9.92 0.67 -4.28
N GLN A 66 10.39 1.67 -5.03
CA GLN A 66 10.27 3.08 -4.63
C GLN A 66 8.81 3.59 -4.65
N SER A 67 7.94 2.92 -5.41
CA SER A 67 6.51 3.25 -5.48
C SER A 67 5.71 1.95 -5.45
N PHE A 68 5.19 1.49 -6.59
CA PHE A 68 4.38 0.28 -6.66
C PHE A 68 5.07 -0.81 -7.48
N LEU A 69 4.87 -2.06 -7.07
CA LEU A 69 5.16 -3.25 -7.86
C LEU A 69 3.84 -3.85 -8.34
N ILE A 70 3.66 -3.96 -9.65
CA ILE A 70 2.50 -4.67 -10.21
C ILE A 70 2.81 -6.16 -10.16
N LEU A 71 1.97 -6.91 -9.43
CA LEU A 71 2.08 -8.36 -9.36
C LEU A 71 1.42 -9.02 -10.58
N SER A 72 2.07 -10.04 -11.13
CA SER A 72 1.41 -10.97 -12.04
C SER A 72 0.40 -11.82 -11.27
N THR A 73 -0.55 -12.44 -11.97
CA THR A 73 -1.51 -13.37 -11.35
C THR A 73 -0.80 -14.50 -10.59
N GLN A 74 0.27 -15.05 -11.16
CA GLN A 74 1.07 -16.09 -10.49
C GLN A 74 1.78 -15.56 -9.24
N GLY A 75 2.33 -14.35 -9.31
CA GLY A 75 2.97 -13.70 -8.16
C GLY A 75 1.99 -13.40 -7.02
N LYS A 76 0.78 -12.93 -7.35
CA LYS A 76 -0.31 -12.76 -6.37
C LYS A 76 -0.64 -14.09 -5.69
N ASN A 77 -0.92 -15.15 -6.45
CA ASN A 77 -1.30 -16.44 -5.88
C ASN A 77 -0.19 -17.04 -4.99
N ALA A 78 1.08 -16.86 -5.39
CA ALA A 78 2.22 -17.28 -4.59
C ALA A 78 2.30 -16.52 -3.25
N LEU A 79 2.07 -15.20 -3.26
CA LEU A 79 2.03 -14.38 -2.05
C LEU A 79 0.81 -14.69 -1.19
N ASP A 80 -0.36 -14.90 -1.79
CA ASP A 80 -1.59 -15.28 -1.08
C ASP A 80 -1.39 -16.58 -0.30
N THR A 81 -0.76 -17.58 -0.94
CA THR A 81 -0.42 -18.86 -0.30
C THR A 81 0.60 -18.69 0.81
N LEU A 82 1.66 -17.91 0.56
CA LEU A 82 2.75 -17.71 1.51
C LEU A 82 2.32 -16.94 2.77
N CYS A 83 1.51 -15.89 2.58
CA CYS A 83 1.00 -15.03 3.65
C CYS A 83 -0.28 -15.57 4.31
N GLY A 84 -0.84 -16.66 3.78
CA GLY A 84 -2.09 -17.25 4.25
C GLY A 84 -3.29 -16.32 4.08
N PHE A 85 -3.32 -15.52 3.01
CA PHE A 85 -4.53 -14.80 2.65
C PHE A 85 -5.61 -15.81 2.25
N ALA A 86 -6.78 -15.75 2.91
CA ALA A 86 -7.90 -16.61 2.58
C ALA A 86 -8.34 -16.37 1.11
N GLU A 87 -8.50 -17.46 0.35
CA GLU A 87 -9.18 -17.38 -0.94
C GLU A 87 -10.63 -16.95 -0.70
N GLY A 88 -11.01 -15.73 -1.13
CA GLY A 88 -12.42 -15.46 -1.40
C GLY A 88 -13.10 -14.15 -0.96
N GLU A 89 -12.43 -13.10 -0.46
CA GLU A 89 -13.20 -11.89 -0.08
C GLU A 89 -12.80 -10.55 -0.75
N ASN A 90 -11.67 -10.46 -1.45
CA ASN A 90 -11.19 -9.17 -1.98
C ASN A 90 -10.94 -9.14 -3.50
N ASN A 91 -11.43 -10.13 -4.26
CA ASN A 91 -11.30 -10.17 -5.72
C ASN A 91 -12.44 -9.41 -6.45
N ALA A 92 -12.85 -8.24 -5.94
CA ALA A 92 -13.79 -7.34 -6.61
C ALA A 92 -13.44 -5.86 -6.35
#